data_AF-A0A5C8J7E1-F1
#
_entry.id   AF-A0A5C8J7E1-F1
#
_cell.length_a   1.000
_cell.length_b   1.000
_cell.length_c   1.000
_cell.angle_alpha   90.00
_cell.angle_beta   90.00
_cell.angle_gamma   90.00
#
_symmetry.space_group_name_H-M   'P 1'
#
loop_
_entity.id
_entity.type
_entity.pdbx_description
1 polymer ?
#
loop_
_entity_poly.entity_id
_entity_poly.type
_entity_poly.pdbx_seq_one_letter_code
_entity_poly.pdbx_strand_id
1 'polypeptide(L)'
;MEAFLISTGIVALAEMGDKTQLLSLILAARFRKPWPIVLGILVATLVNHALAGAVGSWVTTFLGPDVLRWVLGLSFIAMAIWMLIPDKLDDSDTPSSTGSLGVFGTTVVAFFLAEMGDKTQIATVALAAQYKAWFAVVAGTTLGMMLANAPVVWFGDKLVKKVPIRVVHTVSAAIFAALGVVALIGWGQ
;
A
#
# COMPACT_ATOMS: atom_id res chain seq x y z
N MET A 1 -2.01 3.62 -19.07
CA MET A 1 -2.35 4.78 -18.20
C MET A 1 -3.30 4.36 -17.08
N GLU A 2 -4.37 3.62 -17.38
CA GLU A 2 -5.35 3.15 -16.37
C GLU A 2 -4.73 2.42 -15.18
N ALA A 3 -3.93 1.37 -15.42
CA ALA A 3 -3.30 0.59 -14.34
C ALA A 3 -2.51 1.45 -13.35
N PHE A 4 -1.78 2.47 -13.85
CA PHE A 4 -1.02 3.41 -13.03
C PHE A 4 -1.93 4.32 -12.21
N LEU A 5 -2.97 4.90 -12.81
CA LEU A 5 -3.88 5.82 -12.12
C LEU A 5 -4.74 5.10 -11.08
N ILE A 6 -5.25 3.91 -11.43
CA ILE A 6 -6.07 3.09 -10.54
C ILE A 6 -5.23 2.60 -9.36
N SER A 7 -4.01 2.09 -9.61
CA SER A 7 -3.14 1.65 -8.52
C SER A 7 -2.68 2.80 -7.64
N THR A 8 -2.42 3.98 -8.21
CA THR A 8 -2.11 5.20 -7.45
C THR A 8 -3.26 5.58 -6.53
N GLY A 9 -4.47 5.70 -7.07
CA GLY A 9 -5.64 6.13 -6.31
C GLY A 9 -6.01 5.15 -5.21
N ILE A 10 -6.03 3.86 -5.52
CA ILE A 10 -6.38 2.81 -4.55
C ILE A 10 -5.38 2.75 -3.43
N VAL A 11 -4.07 2.71 -3.72
CA VAL A 11 -3.06 2.63 -2.67
C VAL A 11 -3.00 3.92 -1.86
N ALA A 12 -3.11 5.10 -2.49
CA ALA A 12 -3.19 6.35 -1.74
C ALA A 12 -4.35 6.35 -0.74
N LEU A 13 -5.54 5.87 -1.15
CA LEU A 13 -6.70 5.79 -0.28
C LEU A 13 -6.58 4.67 0.77
N ALA A 14 -5.98 3.53 0.41
CA ALA A 14 -5.81 2.41 1.34
C ALA A 14 -4.85 2.74 2.48
N GLU A 15 -3.78 3.47 2.18
CA GLU A 15 -2.74 3.85 3.14
C GLU A 15 -3.14 5.02 4.05
N MET A 16 -4.22 5.73 3.71
CA MET A 16 -4.66 6.90 4.44
C MET A 16 -5.33 6.52 5.77
N GLY A 17 -4.56 6.67 6.85
CA GLY A 17 -4.94 6.32 8.22
C GLY A 17 -4.43 4.96 8.69
N ASP A 18 -3.57 4.32 7.88
CA ASP A 18 -3.04 3.00 8.15
C ASP A 18 -1.77 3.04 9.05
N LYS A 19 -1.31 1.86 9.44
CA LYS A 19 -0.12 1.56 10.22
C LYS A 19 1.13 2.27 9.70
N THR A 20 1.38 2.23 8.40
CA THR A 20 2.52 2.90 7.73
C THR A 20 2.46 4.42 7.92
N GLN A 21 1.27 5.02 7.85
CA GLN A 21 1.08 6.44 8.10
C GLN A 21 1.32 6.82 9.56
N LEU A 22 0.92 5.97 10.51
CA LEU A 22 1.27 6.13 11.92
C LEU A 22 2.78 6.02 12.14
N LEU A 23 3.44 5.08 11.46
CA LEU A 23 4.90 4.96 11.49
C LEU A 23 5.58 6.22 10.92
N SER A 24 5.08 6.77 9.81
CA SER A 24 5.53 8.07 9.26
C SER A 24 5.46 9.19 10.30
N LEU A 25 4.35 9.30 11.03
CA LEU A 25 4.18 10.29 12.10
C LEU A 25 5.23 10.11 13.21
N ILE A 26 5.45 8.88 13.66
CA ILE A 26 6.40 8.58 14.73
C ILE A 26 7.83 8.91 14.28
N LEU A 27 8.24 8.48 13.09
CA LEU A 27 9.56 8.77 12.55
C LEU A 27 9.78 10.27 12.37
N ALA A 28 8.77 10.99 11.88
CA ALA A 28 8.84 12.44 11.69
C ALA A 28 8.95 13.19 13.03
N ALA A 29 8.13 12.83 14.01
CA ALA A 29 8.16 13.42 15.35
C ALA A 29 9.48 13.15 16.07
N ARG A 30 10.01 11.93 15.92
CA ARG A 30 11.23 11.47 16.59
C ARG A 30 12.49 12.03 15.97
N PHE A 31 12.67 11.88 14.66
CA PHE A 31 13.93 12.18 14.00
C PHE A 31 14.00 13.59 13.43
N ARG A 32 12.84 14.22 13.14
CA ARG A 32 12.75 15.60 12.60
C ARG A 32 13.63 15.84 11.36
N LYS A 33 13.87 14.77 10.58
CA LYS A 33 14.68 14.79 9.35
C LYS A 33 13.81 14.27 8.19
N PRO A 34 12.98 15.13 7.57
CA PRO A 34 11.95 14.67 6.64
C PRO A 34 12.54 14.01 5.38
N TRP A 35 13.61 14.57 4.81
CA TRP A 35 14.19 14.04 3.56
C TRP A 35 14.74 12.61 3.69
N PRO A 36 15.58 12.27 4.69
CA PRO A 36 15.98 10.87 4.91
C PRO A 36 14.81 9.91 5.14
N ILE A 37 13.74 10.35 5.81
CA ILE A 37 12.56 9.52 6.06
C ILE A 37 11.82 9.28 4.73
N VAL A 38 11.48 10.34 4.00
CA VAL A 38 10.76 10.25 2.72
C VAL A 38 11.51 9.39 1.69
N LEU A 39 12.84 9.55 1.59
CA LEU A 39 13.65 8.70 0.73
C LEU A 39 13.69 7.26 1.20
N GLY A 40 13.68 7.03 2.53
CA GLY A 40 13.63 5.68 3.10
C GLY A 40 12.31 4.97 2.78
N ILE A 41 11.18 5.68 2.92
CA ILE A 41 9.85 5.21 2.54
C ILE A 41 9.85 4.84 1.05
N LEU A 42 10.29 5.76 0.20
CA LEU A 42 10.35 5.53 -1.25
C LEU A 42 11.11 4.25 -1.61
N VAL A 43 12.29 4.04 -1.01
CA VAL A 43 13.10 2.86 -1.29
C VAL A 43 12.45 1.58 -0.76
N ALA A 44 11.95 1.60 0.48
CA ALA A 44 11.27 0.44 1.06
C ALA A 44 10.06 0.02 0.22
N THR A 45 9.19 0.98 -0.09
CA THR A 45 7.99 0.79 -0.89
C THR A 45 8.34 0.30 -2.30
N LEU A 46 9.34 0.90 -2.97
CA LEU A 46 9.70 0.49 -4.32
C LEU A 46 10.13 -0.98 -4.36
N VAL A 47 10.92 -1.42 -3.38
CA VAL A 47 11.34 -2.82 -3.26
C VAL A 47 10.13 -3.71 -2.97
N ASN A 48 9.30 -3.37 -1.98
CA ASN A 48 8.12 -4.15 -1.62
C ASN A 48 7.12 -4.30 -2.76
N HIS A 49 6.80 -3.20 -3.42
CA HIS A 49 5.83 -3.17 -4.49
C HIS A 49 6.38 -3.84 -5.75
N ALA A 50 7.67 -3.70 -6.05
CA ALA A 50 8.31 -4.44 -7.13
C ALA A 50 8.21 -5.96 -6.91
N LEU A 51 8.50 -6.43 -5.69
CA LEU A 51 8.39 -7.85 -5.32
C LEU A 51 6.95 -8.34 -5.38
N ALA A 52 6.01 -7.60 -4.78
CA ALA A 52 4.58 -7.92 -4.81
C ALA A 52 4.05 -7.97 -6.25
N GLY A 53 4.37 -6.97 -7.06
CA GLY A 53 3.98 -6.93 -8.47
C GLY A 53 4.60 -8.08 -9.27
N ALA A 54 5.85 -8.45 -8.97
CA ALA A 54 6.53 -9.56 -9.64
C ALA A 54 5.84 -10.89 -9.31
N VAL A 55 5.49 -11.11 -8.04
CA VAL A 55 4.69 -12.27 -7.60
C VAL A 55 3.34 -12.28 -8.32
N GLY A 56 2.63 -11.16 -8.37
CA GLY A 56 1.36 -11.06 -9.08
C GLY A 56 1.48 -11.43 -10.56
N SER A 57 2.49 -10.89 -11.24
CA SER A 57 2.76 -11.19 -12.65
C SER A 57 3.12 -12.67 -12.87
N TRP A 58 3.96 -13.23 -11.99
CA TRP A 58 4.40 -14.62 -12.03
C TRP A 58 3.25 -15.61 -11.79
N VAL A 59 2.34 -15.33 -10.84
CA VAL A 59 1.18 -16.20 -10.58
C VAL A 59 0.31 -16.35 -11.83
N THR A 60 0.17 -15.31 -12.65
CA THR A 60 -0.64 -15.39 -13.89
C THR A 60 -0.08 -16.35 -14.94
N THR A 61 1.18 -16.78 -14.85
CA THR A 61 1.76 -17.73 -15.83
C THR A 61 1.34 -19.18 -15.55
N PHE A 62 0.81 -19.47 -14.37
CA PHE A 62 0.36 -20.82 -13.97
C PHE A 62 -1.15 -20.96 -13.89
N LEU A 63 -1.89 -19.84 -13.84
CA LEU A 63 -3.33 -19.84 -13.67
C LEU A 63 -4.06 -19.65 -15.00
N GLY A 64 -5.03 -20.52 -15.28
CA GLY A 64 -5.97 -20.32 -16.38
C GLY A 64 -6.93 -19.15 -16.12
N PRO A 65 -7.60 -18.63 -17.17
CA PRO A 65 -8.47 -17.45 -17.07
C PRO A 65 -9.54 -17.56 -15.98
N ASP A 66 -10.21 -18.71 -15.89
CA ASP A 66 -11.28 -18.93 -14.90
C ASP A 66 -10.75 -18.93 -13.46
N VAL A 67 -9.61 -19.58 -13.22
CA VAL A 67 -8.99 -19.61 -11.88
C VAL A 67 -8.52 -18.21 -11.49
N LEU A 68 -7.89 -17.50 -12.42
CA LEU A 68 -7.44 -16.12 -12.18
C LEU A 68 -8.63 -15.20 -11.87
N ARG A 69 -9.76 -15.36 -12.57
CA ARG A 69 -11.01 -14.63 -12.31
C ARG A 69 -11.48 -14.81 -10.87
N TRP A 70 -11.56 -16.06 -10.40
CA TRP A 70 -11.99 -16.38 -9.04
C TRP A 70 -10.98 -15.88 -7.99
N VAL A 71 -9.69 -16.11 -8.21
CA VAL A 71 -8.64 -15.68 -7.26
C VAL A 71 -8.63 -14.16 -7.09
N LEU A 72 -8.66 -13.40 -8.20
CA LEU A 72 -8.68 -11.94 -8.15
C LEU A 72 -9.99 -11.39 -7.56
N GLY A 73 -11.12 -11.96 -7.97
CA GLY A 73 -12.42 -11.55 -7.46
C GLY A 73 -12.50 -11.73 -5.94
N LEU A 74 -12.16 -12.93 -5.46
CA LEU A 74 -12.18 -13.22 -4.03
C LEU A 74 -11.13 -12.42 -3.24
N SER A 75 -9.93 -12.18 -3.80
CA SER A 75 -8.91 -11.39 -3.12
C SER A 75 -9.34 -9.93 -2.95
N PHE A 76 -9.96 -9.31 -3.97
CA PHE A 76 -10.49 -7.95 -3.84
C PHE A 76 -11.68 -7.86 -2.88
N ILE A 77 -12.57 -8.85 -2.85
CA ILE A 77 -13.63 -8.90 -1.82
C ILE A 77 -13.03 -9.04 -0.41
N ALA A 78 -12.03 -9.92 -0.24
CA ALA A 78 -11.34 -10.07 1.04
C ALA A 78 -10.67 -8.76 1.48
N MET A 79 -10.01 -8.06 0.54
CA MET A 79 -9.43 -6.74 0.77
C MET A 79 -10.48 -5.70 1.17
N ALA A 80 -11.64 -5.69 0.52
CA ALA A 80 -12.73 -4.79 0.87
C ALA A 80 -13.17 -4.95 2.33
N ILE A 81 -13.29 -6.20 2.80
CA ILE A 81 -13.62 -6.51 4.19
C ILE A 81 -12.48 -6.07 5.12
N TRP A 82 -11.23 -6.34 4.74
CA TRP A 82 -10.06 -6.02 5.56
C TRP A 82 -9.82 -4.50 5.71
N MET A 83 -10.17 -3.70 4.71
CA MET A 83 -10.13 -2.23 4.79
C MET A 83 -11.05 -1.67 5.88
N LEU A 84 -12.14 -2.36 6.22
CA LEU A 84 -13.07 -1.93 7.26
C LEU A 84 -12.57 -2.24 8.67
N ILE A 85 -11.53 -3.07 8.80
CA ILE A 85 -10.89 -3.41 10.07
C ILE A 85 -9.80 -2.36 10.33
N PRO A 86 -9.92 -1.53 11.40
CA PRO A 86 -8.92 -0.50 11.69
C PRO A 86 -7.58 -1.12 12.09
N ASP A 87 -6.51 -0.61 11.51
CA ASP A 87 -5.17 -1.02 11.86
C ASP A 87 -4.65 -0.34 13.11
N LYS A 88 -3.68 -1.00 13.74
CA LYS A 88 -2.93 -0.47 14.87
C LYS A 88 -1.46 -0.65 14.55
N LEU A 89 -0.66 0.31 14.97
CA LEU A 89 0.78 0.18 14.93
C LEU A 89 1.22 -0.59 16.18
N ASP A 90 1.88 -1.73 15.99
CA ASP A 90 2.41 -2.51 17.10
C ASP A 90 3.78 -1.93 17.51
N ASP A 91 4.11 -2.05 18.80
CA ASP A 91 5.36 -1.51 19.34
C ASP A 91 6.59 -2.11 18.62
N SER A 92 6.49 -3.35 18.14
CA SER A 92 7.54 -4.03 17.36
C SER A 92 7.85 -3.36 16.02
N ASP A 93 6.90 -2.64 15.43
CA ASP A 93 7.09 -1.93 14.17
C ASP A 93 7.76 -0.56 14.37
N THR A 94 7.76 -0.07 15.61
CA THR A 94 8.43 1.19 15.94
C THR A 94 9.92 0.93 16.21
N PRO A 95 10.83 1.55 15.45
CA PRO A 95 12.25 1.34 15.69
C PRO A 95 12.63 1.86 17.08
N SER A 96 13.34 1.08 17.89
CA SER A 96 13.71 1.43 19.27
C SER A 96 14.91 2.40 19.36
N SER A 97 15.79 2.44 18.35
CA SER A 97 16.88 3.44 18.25
C SER A 97 17.39 3.62 16.81
N THR A 98 18.00 4.77 16.50
CA THR A 98 18.91 4.90 15.35
C THR A 98 20.24 4.30 15.74
N GLY A 99 20.42 3.00 15.48
CA GLY A 99 21.75 2.36 15.52
C GLY A 99 22.68 2.93 14.43
N SER A 100 23.64 2.13 13.97
CA SER A 100 24.59 2.51 12.91
C SER A 100 23.96 2.82 11.54
N LEU A 101 22.68 2.47 11.33
CA LEU A 101 21.96 2.63 10.05
C LEU A 101 21.57 4.07 9.72
N GLY A 102 21.58 4.97 10.72
CA GLY A 102 21.07 6.34 10.57
C GLY A 102 19.57 6.41 10.23
N VAL A 103 19.04 7.62 10.07
CA VAL A 103 17.58 7.83 9.88
C VAL A 103 17.05 7.20 8.60
N PHE A 104 17.79 7.33 7.50
CA PHE A 104 17.41 6.72 6.22
C PHE A 104 17.31 5.19 6.35
N GLY A 105 18.38 4.53 6.79
CA GLY A 105 18.42 3.06 6.90
C GLY A 105 17.40 2.52 7.91
N THR A 106 17.23 3.20 9.06
CA THR A 106 16.17 2.86 10.02
C THR A 106 14.78 2.97 9.38
N THR A 107 14.53 4.01 8.58
CA THR A 107 13.24 4.17 7.90
C THR A 107 13.02 3.09 6.85
N VAL A 108 14.04 2.77 6.03
CA VAL A 108 13.95 1.71 5.02
C VAL A 108 13.56 0.38 5.67
N VAL A 109 14.26 -0.03 6.73
CA VAL A 109 14.00 -1.31 7.38
C VAL A 109 12.63 -1.32 8.06
N ALA A 110 12.27 -0.24 8.78
CA ALA A 110 10.99 -0.17 9.48
C ALA A 110 9.81 -0.20 8.51
N PHE A 111 9.84 0.60 7.43
CA PHE A 111 8.79 0.58 6.42
C PHE A 111 8.74 -0.74 5.67
N PHE A 112 9.90 -1.29 5.30
CA PHE A 112 9.96 -2.57 4.60
C PHE A 112 9.25 -3.64 5.41
N LEU A 113 9.61 -3.80 6.69
CA LEU A 113 9.02 -4.79 7.58
C LEU A 113 7.54 -4.51 7.88
N ALA A 114 7.15 -3.25 8.08
CA ALA A 114 5.77 -2.88 8.36
C ALA A 114 4.82 -3.22 7.20
N GLU A 115 5.28 -3.09 5.95
CA GLU A 115 4.53 -3.44 4.75
C GLU A 115 4.59 -4.95 4.40
N MET A 116 5.47 -5.74 5.02
CA MET A 116 5.59 -7.16 4.71
C MET A 116 4.37 -7.95 5.18
N GLY A 117 3.62 -8.50 4.21
CA GLY A 117 2.40 -9.27 4.46
C GLY A 117 1.16 -8.40 4.67
N ASP A 118 1.25 -7.10 4.42
CA ASP A 118 0.15 -6.17 4.66
C ASP A 118 -0.86 -6.10 3.50
N LYS A 119 -2.02 -5.49 3.77
CA LYS A 119 -3.14 -5.21 2.85
C LYS A 119 -2.65 -4.67 1.51
N THR A 120 -1.81 -3.63 1.54
CA THR A 120 -1.32 -2.99 0.32
C THR A 120 -0.43 -3.89 -0.51
N GLN A 121 0.30 -4.82 0.11
CA GLN A 121 1.09 -5.81 -0.62
C GLN A 121 0.18 -6.78 -1.38
N ILE A 122 -0.88 -7.28 -0.73
CA ILE A 122 -1.86 -8.18 -1.36
C ILE A 122 -2.60 -7.45 -2.48
N ALA A 123 -3.00 -6.20 -2.26
CA ALA A 123 -3.61 -5.37 -3.30
C ALA A 123 -2.68 -5.20 -4.51
N THR A 124 -1.38 -4.95 -4.27
CA THR A 124 -0.38 -4.80 -5.33
C THR A 124 -0.19 -6.08 -6.14
N VAL A 125 -0.16 -7.26 -5.48
CA VAL A 125 -0.14 -8.56 -6.15
C VAL A 125 -1.38 -8.72 -7.06
N ALA A 126 -2.57 -8.44 -6.52
CA ALA A 126 -3.84 -8.58 -7.25
C ALA A 126 -3.92 -7.62 -8.44
N LEU A 127 -3.55 -6.36 -8.26
CA LEU A 127 -3.53 -5.35 -9.33
C LEU A 127 -2.52 -5.72 -10.43
N ALA A 128 -1.33 -6.20 -10.08
CA ALA A 128 -0.34 -6.63 -11.06
C ALA A 128 -0.83 -7.84 -11.87
N ALA A 129 -1.49 -8.79 -11.21
CA ALA A 129 -2.09 -9.95 -11.85
C ALA A 129 -3.30 -9.57 -12.74
N GLN A 130 -4.11 -8.60 -12.33
CA GLN A 130 -5.27 -8.12 -13.10
C GLN A 130 -4.84 -7.36 -14.36
N TYR A 131 -3.95 -6.37 -14.21
CA TYR A 131 -3.61 -5.46 -15.30
C TYR A 131 -2.46 -5.97 -16.19
N LYS A 132 -1.71 -7.00 -15.75
CA LYS A 132 -0.53 -7.53 -16.45
C LYS A 132 0.49 -6.45 -16.84
N ALA A 133 0.55 -5.38 -16.05
CA ALA A 133 1.31 -4.16 -16.34
C ALA A 133 2.25 -3.82 -15.18
N TRP A 134 3.23 -4.70 -14.93
CA TRP A 134 4.12 -4.65 -13.76
C TRP A 134 4.68 -3.25 -13.48
N PHE A 135 5.36 -2.64 -14.44
CA PHE A 135 5.94 -1.30 -14.29
C PHE A 135 4.91 -0.22 -13.92
N ALA A 136 3.75 -0.24 -14.57
CA ALA A 136 2.71 0.76 -14.34
C ALA A 136 2.09 0.60 -12.95
N VAL A 137 1.85 -0.64 -12.52
CA VAL A 137 1.33 -0.93 -11.19
C VAL A 137 2.34 -0.51 -10.13
N VAL A 138 3.59 -0.94 -10.22
CA VAL A 138 4.65 -0.59 -9.25
C VAL A 138 4.85 0.92 -9.16
N ALA A 139 4.92 1.62 -10.28
CA ALA A 139 5.05 3.07 -10.29
C ALA A 139 3.84 3.76 -9.65
N GLY A 140 2.63 3.29 -9.95
CA GLY A 140 1.41 3.89 -9.42
C GLY A 140 1.22 3.61 -7.93
N THR A 141 1.40 2.37 -7.48
CA THR A 141 1.30 2.03 -6.05
C THR A 141 2.37 2.75 -5.23
N THR A 142 3.60 2.86 -5.75
CA THR A 142 4.67 3.64 -5.12
C THR A 142 4.27 5.12 -5.01
N LEU A 143 3.73 5.71 -6.09
CA LEU A 143 3.24 7.08 -6.03
C LEU A 143 2.12 7.24 -5.00
N GLY A 144 1.18 6.29 -4.95
CA GLY A 144 0.08 6.28 -3.99
C GLY A 144 0.57 6.28 -2.54
N MET A 145 1.52 5.40 -2.22
CA MET A 145 2.19 5.36 -0.90
C MET A 145 2.83 6.69 -0.54
N MET A 146 3.56 7.29 -1.48
CA MET A 146 4.24 8.57 -1.27
C MET A 146 3.24 9.71 -1.05
N LEU A 147 2.10 9.69 -1.76
CA LEU A 147 1.03 10.67 -1.56
C LEU A 147 0.36 10.54 -0.18
N ALA A 148 0.23 9.33 0.35
CA ALA A 148 -0.32 9.12 1.69
C ALA A 148 0.68 9.48 2.80
N ASN A 149 1.92 9.02 2.68
CA ASN A 149 2.90 9.06 3.77
C ASN A 149 3.80 10.30 3.76
N ALA A 150 4.25 10.76 2.60
CA ALA A 150 5.23 11.84 2.55
C ALA A 150 4.69 13.17 3.13
N PRO A 151 3.46 13.63 2.80
CA PRO A 151 2.86 14.81 3.42
C PRO A 151 2.83 14.76 4.95
N VAL A 152 2.60 13.57 5.50
CA VAL A 152 2.56 13.34 6.95
C VAL A 152 3.95 13.54 7.57
N VAL A 153 5.02 13.20 6.86
CA VAL A 153 6.40 13.43 7.33
C VAL A 153 6.75 14.92 7.42
N TRP A 154 6.26 15.77 6.50
CA TRP A 154 6.53 17.21 6.54
C TRP A 154 5.58 17.99 7.45
N PHE A 155 4.30 17.63 7.46
CA PHE A 155 3.25 18.42 8.11
C PHE A 155 2.76 17.81 9.44
N GLY A 156 3.14 16.57 9.72
CA GLY A 156 2.76 15.84 10.93
C GLY A 156 1.25 15.69 11.09
N ASP A 157 0.82 15.67 12.35
CA ASP A 157 -0.56 15.45 12.78
C ASP A 157 -1.55 16.56 12.32
N LYS A 158 -1.05 17.72 11.86
CA LYS A 158 -1.90 18.80 11.33
C LYS A 158 -2.66 18.41 10.06
N LEU A 159 -2.12 17.47 9.28
CA LEU A 159 -2.74 16.99 8.05
C LEU A 159 -3.78 15.89 8.32
N VAL A 160 -3.47 14.98 9.24
CA VAL A 160 -4.29 13.80 9.55
C VAL A 160 -5.64 14.17 10.14
N LYS A 161 -5.70 15.25 10.93
CA LYS A 161 -6.95 15.71 11.58
C LYS A 161 -8.03 16.24 10.64
N LYS A 162 -7.73 16.49 9.37
CA LYS A 162 -8.69 17.07 8.41
C LYS A 162 -9.46 16.03 7.60
N VAL A 163 -9.02 14.77 7.61
CA VAL A 163 -9.62 13.73 6.77
C VAL A 163 -10.36 12.72 7.64
N PRO A 164 -11.66 12.49 7.42
CA PRO A 164 -12.41 11.49 8.18
C PRO A 164 -11.98 10.08 7.74
N ILE A 165 -11.05 9.47 8.48
CA ILE A 165 -10.47 8.14 8.18
C ILE A 165 -11.52 7.06 7.92
N ARG A 166 -12.63 7.07 8.67
CA ARG A 166 -13.77 6.16 8.43
C ARG A 166 -14.33 6.25 7.01
N VAL A 167 -14.44 7.47 6.46
CA VAL A 167 -14.93 7.68 5.10
C VAL A 167 -13.92 7.15 4.11
N VAL A 168 -12.63 7.41 4.32
CA VAL A 168 -11.55 6.92 3.46
C VAL A 168 -11.56 5.39 3.40
N HIS A 169 -11.57 4.71 4.54
CA HIS A 169 -11.63 3.25 4.60
C HIS A 169 -12.89 2.69 3.94
N THR A 170 -14.04 3.35 4.13
CA THR A 170 -15.30 2.94 3.50
C THR A 170 -15.26 3.09 1.98
N VAL A 171 -14.66 4.18 1.48
CA VAL A 171 -14.48 4.42 0.04
C VAL A 171 -13.50 3.39 -0.54
N SER A 172 -12.37 3.13 0.11
CA SER A 172 -11.41 2.09 -0.29
C SER A 172 -12.06 0.72 -0.32
N ALA A 173 -12.84 0.36 0.71
CA ALA A 173 -13.60 -0.88 0.76
C ALA A 173 -14.61 -0.99 -0.39
N ALA A 174 -15.35 0.09 -0.68
CA ALA A 174 -16.28 0.11 -1.81
C ALA A 174 -15.59 -0.06 -3.17
N ILE A 175 -14.41 0.56 -3.37
CA ILE A 175 -13.63 0.40 -4.60
C ILE A 175 -13.16 -1.05 -4.74
N PHE A 176 -12.59 -1.64 -3.70
CA PHE A 176 -12.17 -3.05 -3.71
C PHE A 176 -13.35 -3.99 -3.94
N ALA A 177 -14.50 -3.73 -3.31
CA ALA A 177 -15.70 -4.53 -3.51
C ALA A 177 -16.17 -4.46 -4.98
N ALA A 178 -16.17 -3.26 -5.57
CA ALA A 178 -16.53 -3.06 -6.98
C ALA A 178 -15.55 -3.81 -7.91
N LEU A 179 -14.24 -3.70 -7.68
CA LEU A 179 -13.23 -4.43 -8.45
C LEU A 179 -13.40 -5.95 -8.33
N GLY A 180 -13.71 -6.45 -7.13
CA GLY A 180 -13.98 -7.86 -6.89
C GLY A 180 -15.20 -8.35 -7.65
N VAL A 181 -16.30 -7.61 -7.61
CA VAL A 181 -17.52 -7.94 -8.37
C VAL A 181 -17.25 -7.91 -9.88
N VAL A 182 -16.60 -6.86 -10.39
CA VAL A 182 -16.23 -6.73 -11.81
C VAL A 182 -15.37 -7.90 -12.27
N ALA A 183 -14.39 -8.30 -11.47
CA ALA A 183 -13.57 -9.46 -11.75
C ALA A 183 -14.42 -10.75 -11.79
N LEU A 184 -15.28 -11.00 -10.80
CA LEU A 184 -16.08 -12.23 -10.71
C LEU A 184 -17.09 -12.39 -11.86
N ILE A 185 -17.71 -11.30 -12.31
CA ILE A 185 -18.64 -11.33 -13.45
C ILE A 185 -17.93 -11.45 -14.80
N GLY A 186 -16.59 -11.34 -14.83
CA GLY A 186 -15.78 -11.45 -16.05
C GLY A 186 -15.92 -10.24 -16.97
N TRP A 187 -16.36 -9.09 -16.46
CA TRP A 187 -16.47 -7.88 -17.27
C TRP A 187 -15.06 -7.36 -17.58
N GLY A 188 -14.71 -7.30 -18.87
CA GLY A 188 -13.43 -6.75 -19.34
C GLY A 188 -12.32 -7.77 -19.55
N GLN A 189 -12.62 -9.07 -19.49
CA GLN A 189 -11.78 -10.15 -20.02
C GLN A 189 -12.20 -10.54 -21.44
#